data_AF-A0A2E6QCL5-F1
#
_entry.id   AF-A0A2E6QCL5-F1
#
_cell.length_a   1.000
_cell.length_b   1.000
_cell.length_c   1.000
_cell.angle_alpha   90.00
_cell.angle_beta   90.00
_cell.angle_gamma   90.00
#
_symmetry.space_group_name_H-M   'P 1'
#
loop_
_entity.id
_entity.type
_entity.pdbx_description
1 polymer ?
#
loop_
_entity_poly.entity_id
_entity_poly.type
_entity_poly.pdbx_seq_one_letter_code
_entity_poly.pdbx_strand_id
1 'polypeptide(L)'
;MKKIHPVLVAVWLTAIAVWGLTVFSGSNSIVFNHKNFTESHYVNKLSKSALSGNSVVQARKKADAYWDCNPDVAADQHFGRHGPLGYLGAQTHFDRHGKQEGRVWPGKDFKCD
;
A
#
# COMPACT_ATOMS: atom_id res chain seq x y z
N MET A 1 26.78 -52.76 -3.52
CA MET A 1 26.61 -51.49 -2.79
C MET A 1 27.34 -50.40 -3.58
N LYS A 2 26.63 -49.41 -4.16
CA LYS A 2 27.27 -48.36 -4.97
C LYS A 2 27.90 -47.33 -4.02
N LYS A 3 29.22 -47.17 -4.09
CA LYS A 3 29.95 -46.14 -3.34
C LYS A 3 29.59 -44.78 -3.94
N ILE A 4 28.97 -43.90 -3.16
CA ILE A 4 28.71 -42.52 -3.57
C ILE A 4 30.07 -41.80 -3.54
N HIS A 5 30.49 -41.23 -4.67
CA HIS A 5 31.76 -40.53 -4.73
C HIS A 5 31.67 -39.21 -3.95
N PRO A 6 32.62 -38.91 -3.06
CA PRO A 6 32.60 -37.71 -2.21
C PRO A 6 32.55 -36.40 -3.02
N VAL A 7 33.08 -36.42 -4.25
CA VAL A 7 33.04 -35.29 -5.19
C VAL A 7 31.61 -34.94 -5.61
N LEU A 8 30.75 -35.94 -5.85
CA LEU A 8 29.34 -35.70 -6.22
C LEU A 8 28.56 -35.06 -5.08
N VAL A 9 28.82 -35.48 -3.84
CA VAL A 9 28.20 -34.89 -2.65
C VAL A 9 28.59 -33.42 -2.50
N ALA A 10 29.87 -33.10 -2.69
CA ALA A 10 30.36 -31.73 -2.60
C ALA A 10 29.71 -30.81 -3.65
N VAL A 11 29.55 -31.27 -4.89
CA VAL A 11 28.89 -30.51 -5.97
C VAL A 11 27.41 -30.27 -5.68
N TRP A 12 26.70 -31.25 -5.12
CA TRP A 12 25.30 -31.08 -4.74
C TRP A 12 25.14 -30.07 -3.60
N LEU A 13 26.01 -30.10 -2.60
CA LEU A 13 25.96 -29.16 -1.48
C LEU A 13 26.26 -27.72 -1.93
N THR A 14 27.22 -27.52 -2.84
CA THR A 14 27.48 -26.18 -3.38
C THR A 14 26.32 -25.68 -4.23
N ALA A 15 25.71 -26.53 -5.05
CA ALA A 15 24.52 -26.17 -5.82
C ALA A 15 23.35 -25.76 -4.91
N ILE A 16 23.08 -26.51 -3.84
CA ILE A 16 22.03 -26.19 -2.86
C ILE A 16 22.34 -24.87 -2.15
N ALA A 17 23.59 -24.63 -1.75
CA ALA A 17 23.98 -23.38 -1.11
C ALA A 17 23.80 -22.16 -2.03
N VAL A 18 24.20 -22.28 -3.30
CA VAL A 18 24.03 -21.21 -4.30
C VAL A 18 22.55 -20.91 -4.55
N TRP A 19 21.72 -21.94 -4.74
CA TRP A 19 20.27 -21.76 -4.90
C TRP A 19 19.60 -21.21 -3.63
N GLY A 20 20.04 -21.62 -2.44
CA GLY A 20 19.54 -21.09 -1.18
C GLY A 20 19.81 -19.58 -1.04
N LEU A 21 21.01 -19.13 -1.42
CA LEU A 21 21.38 -17.71 -1.37
C LEU A 21 20.58 -16.85 -2.36
N THR A 22 20.32 -17.35 -3.57
CA THR A 22 19.55 -16.60 -4.58
C THR A 22 18.07 -16.49 -4.21
N VAL A 23 17.45 -17.56 -3.72
CA VAL A 23 16.05 -17.55 -3.26
C VAL A 23 15.86 -16.67 -2.02
N PHE A 24 16.79 -16.74 -1.06
CA PHE A 24 16.73 -15.89 0.13
C PHE A 24 16.86 -14.40 -0.22
N SER A 25 17.74 -14.05 -1.15
CA SER A 25 17.91 -12.66 -1.60
C SER A 25 16.67 -12.11 -2.33
N GLY A 26 15.93 -12.96 -3.05
CA GLY A 26 14.70 -12.58 -3.74
C GLY A 26 13.53 -12.24 -2.80
N SER A 27 13.52 -12.76 -1.57
CA SER A 27 12.43 -12.56 -0.61
C SER A 27 12.28 -11.11 -0.10
N ASN A 28 13.35 -10.30 -0.21
CA ASN A 28 13.31 -8.86 0.11
C ASN A 28 13.04 -7.97 -1.12
N SER A 29 12.73 -8.55 -2.28
CA SER A 29 12.47 -7.75 -3.48
C SER A 29 11.11 -7.03 -3.42
N ILE A 30 11.05 -5.85 -4.06
CA ILE A 30 9.83 -5.03 -4.19
C ILE A 30 8.67 -5.81 -4.82
N VAL A 31 8.97 -6.81 -5.65
CA VAL A 31 7.97 -7.64 -6.34
C VAL A 31 7.23 -8.58 -5.37
N PHE A 32 7.91 -9.09 -4.34
CA PHE A 32 7.30 -10.00 -3.35
C PHE A 32 6.89 -9.30 -2.04
N ASN A 33 7.36 -8.07 -1.80
CA ASN A 33 6.96 -7.27 -0.64
C ASN A 33 6.01 -6.12 -1.03
N HIS A 34 4.80 -6.47 -1.45
CA HIS A 34 3.75 -5.52 -1.87
C HIS A 34 3.34 -4.53 -0.77
N LYS A 35 3.53 -4.89 0.52
CA LYS A 35 3.19 -4.02 1.66
C LYS A 35 4.08 -2.78 1.72
N ASN A 36 5.39 -2.92 1.47
CA ASN A 36 6.32 -1.78 1.53
C ASN A 36 6.14 -0.78 0.37
N PHE A 37 5.66 -1.24 -0.79
CA PHE A 37 5.42 -0.37 -1.95
C PHE A 37 4.25 0.59 -1.71
N THR A 38 3.16 0.08 -1.12
CA THR A 38 1.99 0.92 -0.82
C THR A 38 2.34 1.98 0.21
N GLU A 39 2.99 1.63 1.32
CA GLU A 39 3.46 2.61 2.33
C GLU A 39 4.39 3.68 1.73
N SER A 40 5.36 3.29 0.91
CA SER A 40 6.30 4.23 0.28
C SER A 40 5.58 5.22 -0.65
N HIS A 41 4.59 4.75 -1.41
CA HIS A 41 3.79 5.61 -2.28
C HIS A 41 2.93 6.60 -1.47
N TYR A 42 2.35 6.18 -0.35
CA TYR A 42 1.57 7.05 0.53
C TYR A 42 2.43 8.11 1.22
N VAL A 43 3.59 7.73 1.78
CA VAL A 43 4.50 8.67 2.44
C VAL A 43 5.04 9.71 1.45
N ASN A 44 5.35 9.31 0.22
CA ASN A 44 5.77 10.24 -0.83
C ASN A 44 4.64 11.21 -1.23
N LYS A 45 3.39 10.72 -1.30
CA LYS A 45 2.23 11.58 -1.57
C LYS A 45 1.99 12.57 -0.43
N LEU A 46 2.07 12.11 0.82
CA LEU A 46 1.98 12.95 2.01
C LEU A 46 3.08 14.02 2.04
N SER A 47 4.33 13.64 1.78
CA SER A 47 5.46 14.58 1.79
C SER A 47 5.35 15.62 0.68
N LYS A 48 4.99 15.22 -0.55
CA LYS A 48 4.74 16.14 -1.66
C LYS A 48 3.60 17.11 -1.37
N SER A 49 2.50 16.63 -0.77
CA SER A 49 1.43 17.52 -0.33
C SER A 49 1.92 18.46 0.77
N ALA A 50 2.61 17.96 1.80
CA ALA A 50 3.14 18.75 2.91
C ALA A 50 4.05 19.89 2.43
N LEU A 51 4.89 19.65 1.42
CA LEU A 51 5.75 20.67 0.81
C LEU A 51 4.98 21.80 0.13
N SER A 52 3.71 21.59 -0.21
CA SER A 52 2.86 22.56 -0.91
C SER A 52 1.83 23.26 0.00
N GLY A 53 1.68 22.86 1.27
CA GLY A 53 0.84 23.50 2.30
C GLY A 53 -0.65 23.61 1.95
N ASN A 54 -0.99 24.48 1.00
CA ASN A 54 -2.33 24.66 0.42
C ASN A 54 -2.92 23.36 -0.13
N SER A 55 -2.11 22.48 -0.72
CA SER A 55 -2.62 21.20 -1.23
C SER A 55 -3.04 20.24 -0.12
N VAL A 56 -2.41 20.28 1.06
CA VAL A 56 -2.80 19.47 2.23
C VAL A 56 -4.13 19.95 2.78
N VAL A 57 -4.29 21.27 2.95
CA VAL A 57 -5.53 21.85 3.48
C VAL A 57 -6.70 21.51 2.55
N GLN A 58 -6.51 21.64 1.24
CA GLN A 58 -7.53 21.24 0.27
C GLN A 58 -7.81 19.73 0.28
N ALA A 59 -6.78 18.90 0.37
CA ALA A 59 -6.95 17.45 0.43
C ALA A 59 -7.70 17.01 1.69
N ARG A 60 -7.40 17.62 2.85
CA ARG A 60 -8.12 17.39 4.11
C ARG A 60 -9.57 17.84 4.00
N LYS A 61 -9.84 19.02 3.46
CA LYS A 61 -11.22 19.50 3.24
C LYS A 61 -12.03 18.54 2.36
N LYS A 62 -11.42 18.00 1.30
CA LYS A 62 -12.05 16.97 0.46
C LYS A 62 -12.26 15.66 1.21
N ALA A 63 -11.30 15.22 2.00
CA ALA A 63 -11.44 14.02 2.81
C ALA A 63 -12.58 14.16 3.82
N ASP A 64 -12.65 15.29 4.52
CA ASP A 64 -13.71 15.59 5.49
C ASP A 64 -15.08 15.60 4.82
N ALA A 65 -15.24 16.30 3.69
CA ALA A 65 -16.51 16.31 2.94
C ALA A 65 -16.91 14.91 2.46
N TYR A 66 -15.94 14.08 2.05
CA TYR A 66 -16.21 12.71 1.65
C TYR A 66 -16.71 11.88 2.84
N TRP A 67 -16.05 11.97 4.00
CA TRP A 67 -16.46 11.26 5.21
C TRP A 67 -17.80 11.77 5.77
N ASP A 68 -18.12 13.05 5.60
CA ASP A 68 -19.42 13.59 6.01
C ASP A 68 -20.58 12.93 5.25
N CYS A 69 -20.42 12.66 3.95
CA CYS A 69 -21.42 11.94 3.15
C CYS A 69 -21.35 10.41 3.30
N ASN A 70 -20.25 9.87 3.83
CA ASN A 70 -19.97 8.44 3.89
C ASN A 70 -19.56 8.04 5.31
N PRO A 71 -20.50 8.08 6.28
CA PRO A 71 -20.20 7.90 7.70
C PRO A 71 -19.69 6.49 8.03
N ASP A 72 -20.07 5.50 7.23
CA ASP A 72 -19.58 4.12 7.31
C ASP A 72 -18.07 4.06 7.02
N VAL A 73 -17.62 4.78 5.99
CA VAL A 73 -16.19 4.91 5.66
C VAL A 73 -15.48 5.75 6.71
N ALA A 74 -16.14 6.78 7.25
CA ALA A 74 -15.56 7.65 8.27
C ALA A 74 -15.23 6.89 9.57
N ALA A 75 -16.04 5.87 9.89
CA ALA A 75 -15.87 5.00 11.05
C ALA A 75 -14.92 3.82 10.81
N ASP A 76 -14.49 3.58 9.56
CA ASP A 76 -13.61 2.47 9.22
C ASP A 76 -12.24 2.57 9.90
N GLN A 77 -11.71 1.44 10.37
CA GLN A 77 -10.44 1.39 11.09
C GLN A 77 -9.23 1.72 10.21
N HIS A 78 -9.32 1.49 8.91
CA HIS A 78 -8.23 1.69 7.97
C HIS A 78 -8.36 3.00 7.18
N PHE A 79 -9.56 3.29 6.68
CA PHE A 79 -9.87 4.41 5.80
C PHE A 79 -10.54 5.60 6.49
N GLY A 80 -10.98 5.43 7.74
CA GLY A 80 -11.72 6.44 8.49
C GLY A 80 -10.85 7.57 9.02
N ARG A 81 -11.49 8.52 9.71
CA ARG A 81 -10.87 9.78 10.20
C ARG A 81 -9.65 9.55 11.09
N HIS A 82 -9.68 8.45 11.84
CA HIS A 82 -8.65 8.05 12.79
C HIS A 82 -7.83 6.85 12.31
N GLY A 83 -8.01 6.44 11.05
CA GLY A 83 -7.25 5.35 10.46
C GLY A 83 -5.79 5.72 10.20
N PRO A 84 -4.90 4.72 9.99
CA PRO A 84 -3.48 4.92 9.76
C PRO A 84 -3.15 5.77 8.53
N LEU A 85 -4.10 5.91 7.60
CA LEU A 85 -3.92 6.70 6.37
C LEU A 85 -4.25 8.20 6.55
N GLY A 86 -4.80 8.61 7.70
CA GLY A 86 -5.24 9.98 7.94
C GLY A 86 -6.19 10.49 6.84
N TYR A 87 -6.03 11.73 6.39
CA TYR A 87 -6.88 12.32 5.35
C TYR A 87 -6.76 11.63 3.98
N LEU A 88 -5.71 10.83 3.74
CA LEU A 88 -5.61 10.02 2.52
C LEU A 88 -6.49 8.77 2.56
N GLY A 89 -7.00 8.37 3.73
CA GLY A 89 -7.92 7.25 3.90
C GLY A 89 -9.16 7.40 3.02
N ALA A 90 -9.80 8.57 3.06
CA ALA A 90 -10.94 8.91 2.22
C ALA A 90 -10.66 8.72 0.72
N GLN A 91 -9.56 9.29 0.22
CA GLN A 91 -9.21 9.19 -1.20
C GLN A 91 -8.88 7.75 -1.60
N THR A 92 -8.16 7.03 -0.73
CA THR A 92 -7.80 5.63 -0.97
C THR A 92 -9.03 4.74 -1.01
N HIS A 93 -9.98 4.95 -0.09
CA HIS A 93 -11.26 4.24 -0.10
C HIS A 93 -12.03 4.52 -1.39
N PHE A 94 -12.17 5.79 -1.77
CA PHE A 94 -12.84 6.16 -3.01
C PHE A 94 -12.21 5.46 -4.23
N ASP A 95 -10.89 5.50 -4.34
CA ASP A 95 -10.17 4.92 -5.47
C ASP A 95 -10.27 3.39 -5.55
N ARG A 96 -10.30 2.70 -4.40
CA ARG A 96 -10.34 1.22 -4.33
C ARG A 96 -11.75 0.64 -4.32
N HIS A 97 -12.68 1.29 -3.63
CA HIS A 97 -14.02 0.77 -3.33
C HIS A 97 -15.11 1.73 -3.78
N GLY A 98 -15.00 3.01 -3.41
CA GLY A 98 -16.06 4.00 -3.61
C GLY A 98 -16.55 4.15 -5.06
N LYS A 99 -15.67 4.03 -6.06
CA LYS A 99 -16.07 4.04 -7.49
C LYS A 99 -17.01 2.90 -7.87
N GLN A 100 -16.77 1.70 -7.32
CA GLN A 100 -17.59 0.52 -7.58
C GLN A 100 -18.89 0.56 -6.78
N GLU A 101 -18.84 1.19 -5.61
CA GLU A 101 -20.00 1.46 -4.74
C GLU A 101 -20.87 2.64 -5.22
N GLY A 102 -20.49 3.31 -6.32
CA GLY A 102 -21.23 4.45 -6.85
C GLY A 102 -21.09 5.75 -6.05
N ARG A 103 -20.13 5.83 -5.12
CA ARG A 103 -19.86 7.04 -4.35
C ARG A 103 -19.26 8.13 -5.24
N VAL A 104 -19.37 9.37 -4.79
CA VAL A 104 -18.83 10.55 -5.51
C VAL A 104 -17.66 11.14 -4.72
N TRP A 105 -16.62 11.58 -5.41
CA TRP A 105 -15.49 12.28 -4.79
C TRP A 105 -15.71 13.81 -4.76
N PRO A 106 -15.38 14.50 -3.66
CA PRO A 106 -15.61 15.94 -3.55
C PRO A 106 -14.91 16.79 -4.61
N GLY A 107 -15.72 17.36 -5.51
CA GLY A 107 -15.38 18.35 -6.53
C GLY A 107 -16.10 19.68 -6.30
N LYS A 108 -16.27 20.48 -7.37
CA LYS A 108 -16.97 21.78 -7.29
C LYS A 108 -18.47 21.63 -7.02
N ASP A 109 -19.08 20.58 -7.56
CA ASP A 109 -20.53 20.35 -7.51
C ASP A 109 -20.91 19.20 -6.57
N PHE A 110 -20.06 18.91 -5.59
CA PHE A 110 -20.26 17.81 -4.66
C PHE A 110 -21.43 18.06 -3.70
N LYS A 111 -22.33 17.09 -3.61
CA LYS A 111 -23.42 17.03 -2.65
C LYS A 111 -23.53 15.60 -2.11
N CYS A 112 -23.94 15.47 -0.86
CA CYS A 112 -24.38 14.18 -0.35
C CYS A 112 -25.79 13.96 -0.91
N ASP A 113 -25.96 12.92 -1.72
CA ASP A 113 -27.27 12.50 -2.22
C ASP A 113 -28.06 11.74 -1.14
#